data_AF-A0A974GV05-F1
#
_entry.id   AF-A0A974GV05-F1
#
_cell.length_a   1.000
_cell.length_b   1.000
_cell.length_c   1.000
_cell.angle_alpha   90.00
_cell.angle_beta   90.00
_cell.angle_gamma   90.00
#
_symmetry.space_group_name_H-M   'P 1'
#
loop_
_entity.id
_entity.type
_entity.pdbx_description
1 polymer ?
#
loop_
_entity_poly.entity_id
_entity_poly.type
_entity_poly.pdbx_seq_one_letter_code
_entity_poly.pdbx_strand_id
1 'polypeptide(L)'
;MRVVQGLNNESLSKVMSDIESIEYQSWDSSMAATMEQFNKRLELFSDGLWRLIDDNNEVTAYMFFIRIKEEDAQKHYSWSDYSANGWCTNHDPNGDALFAVSIGSKKSTHGRYLFGNGIKSMEEGIYKNVKKIYACSRIPTLHNYFSNSDEVVINVDDERLSTDPVVKMLYSCDFKPYKFCKEGFDVDSESLGYSLTCLKTL
;
A
#
# COMPACT_ATOMS: atom_id res chain seq x y z
N MET A 1 15.36 15.14 -4.55
CA MET A 1 14.42 14.02 -4.79
C MET A 1 13.17 14.55 -5.48
N ARG A 2 12.55 13.76 -6.38
CA ARG A 2 11.30 14.10 -7.10
C ARG A 2 10.32 12.94 -7.09
N VAL A 3 9.03 13.24 -6.95
CA VAL A 3 7.95 12.25 -7.08
C VAL A 3 7.42 12.29 -8.51
N VAL A 4 7.20 11.13 -9.12
CA VAL A 4 6.60 10.99 -10.45
C VAL A 4 5.47 9.97 -10.45
N GLN A 5 4.50 10.17 -11.33
CA GLN A 5 3.37 9.27 -11.55
C GLN A 5 3.56 8.48 -12.85
N GLY A 6 3.15 7.22 -12.84
CA GLY A 6 3.16 6.31 -13.96
C GLY A 6 4.55 6.09 -14.56
N LEU A 7 4.56 5.84 -15.87
CA LEU A 7 5.78 5.59 -16.64
C LEU A 7 6.61 6.87 -16.83
N ASN A 8 5.98 8.05 -16.79
CA ASN A 8 6.66 9.36 -16.88
C ASN A 8 7.69 9.45 -18.03
N ASN A 9 7.28 9.05 -19.24
CA ASN A 9 8.10 8.99 -20.47
C ASN A 9 9.25 7.97 -20.48
N GLU A 10 9.32 7.06 -19.50
CA GLU A 10 10.27 5.95 -19.50
C GLU A 10 9.66 4.70 -20.15
N SER A 11 10.51 3.80 -20.67
CA SER A 11 10.03 2.53 -21.22
C SER A 11 9.52 1.63 -20.10
N LEU A 12 8.49 0.83 -20.40
CA LEU A 12 7.96 -0.17 -19.48
C LEU A 12 9.07 -1.09 -18.94
N SER A 13 10.00 -1.52 -19.82
CA SER A 13 11.13 -2.37 -19.43
C SER A 13 12.03 -1.74 -18.37
N LYS A 14 12.32 -0.43 -18.50
CA LYS A 14 13.13 0.30 -17.52
C LYS A 14 12.38 0.41 -16.19
N VAL A 15 11.11 0.81 -16.23
CA VAL A 15 10.29 0.95 -15.02
C VAL A 15 10.16 -0.38 -14.29
N MET A 16 9.88 -1.47 -15.01
CA MET A 16 9.79 -2.81 -14.42
C MET A 16 11.09 -3.23 -13.74
N SER A 17 12.24 -2.98 -14.36
CA SER A 17 13.55 -3.29 -13.75
C SER A 17 13.81 -2.47 -12.48
N ASP A 18 13.46 -1.19 -12.48
CA ASP A 18 13.60 -0.33 -11.30
C ASP A 18 12.69 -0.80 -10.16
N ILE A 19 11.45 -1.21 -10.47
CA ILE A 19 10.48 -1.72 -9.49
C ILE A 19 10.90 -3.08 -8.94
N GLU A 20 11.31 -4.02 -9.79
CA GLU A 20 11.76 -5.34 -9.38
C GLU A 20 12.87 -5.27 -8.33
N SER A 21 13.85 -4.40 -8.56
CA SER A 21 14.95 -4.17 -7.64
C SER A 21 14.47 -3.70 -6.27
N ILE A 22 13.50 -2.78 -6.22
CA ILE A 22 12.97 -2.24 -4.97
C ILE A 22 12.06 -3.25 -4.28
N GLU A 23 11.24 -3.99 -5.05
CA GLU A 23 10.27 -4.95 -4.52
C GLU A 23 10.97 -6.04 -3.71
N TYR A 24 11.95 -6.71 -4.31
CA TYR A 24 12.69 -7.78 -3.63
C TYR A 24 13.65 -7.29 -2.55
N GLN A 25 13.94 -5.98 -2.49
CA GLN A 25 14.65 -5.38 -1.35
C GLN A 25 13.71 -4.98 -0.21
N SER A 26 12.46 -4.67 -0.52
CA SER A 26 11.49 -4.14 0.46
C SER A 26 10.67 -5.24 1.13
N TRP A 27 10.46 -6.35 0.42
CA TRP A 27 9.55 -7.41 0.83
C TRP A 27 10.27 -8.74 0.91
N ASP A 28 9.89 -9.54 1.91
CA ASP A 28 10.22 -10.96 1.91
C ASP A 28 9.63 -11.62 0.66
N SER A 29 10.34 -12.61 0.11
CA SER A 29 9.92 -13.33 -1.10
C SER A 29 8.51 -13.94 -1.03
N SER A 30 8.02 -14.25 0.18
CA SER A 30 6.66 -14.75 0.41
C SER A 30 5.57 -13.67 0.30
N MET A 31 5.93 -12.39 0.41
CA MET A 31 5.02 -11.24 0.36
C MET A 31 5.23 -10.35 -0.88
N ALA A 32 6.40 -10.41 -1.50
CA ALA A 32 6.73 -9.65 -2.70
C ALA A 32 5.77 -10.00 -3.86
N ALA A 33 5.31 -8.98 -4.58
CA ALA A 33 4.58 -9.20 -5.81
C ALA A 33 5.49 -9.82 -6.87
N THR A 34 4.96 -10.79 -7.62
CA THR A 34 5.67 -11.28 -8.80
C THR A 34 5.73 -10.18 -9.86
N MET A 35 6.76 -10.20 -10.71
CA MET A 35 6.83 -9.25 -11.82
C MET A 35 5.70 -9.43 -12.84
N GLU A 36 5.10 -10.62 -12.90
CA GLU A 36 3.88 -10.85 -13.68
C GLU A 36 2.69 -10.08 -13.08
N GLN A 37 2.47 -10.17 -11.77
CA GLN A 37 1.44 -9.38 -11.08
C GLN A 37 1.69 -7.89 -11.27
N PHE A 38 2.93 -7.43 -11.12
CA PHE A 38 3.25 -6.02 -11.26
C PHE A 38 3.06 -5.51 -12.70
N ASN A 39 3.48 -6.29 -13.70
CA ASN A 39 3.19 -5.97 -15.10
C ASN A 39 1.68 -5.89 -15.33
N LYS A 40 0.91 -6.82 -14.77
CA LYS A 40 -0.55 -6.80 -14.89
C LYS A 40 -1.19 -5.55 -14.28
N ARG A 41 -0.69 -5.12 -13.12
CA ARG A 41 -1.10 -3.87 -12.47
C ARG A 41 -0.87 -2.67 -13.38
N LEU A 42 0.28 -2.59 -14.04
CA LEU A 42 0.59 -1.48 -14.96
C LEU A 42 -0.25 -1.50 -16.24
N GLU A 43 -0.58 -2.69 -16.77
CA GLU A 43 -1.52 -2.82 -17.88
C GLU A 43 -2.93 -2.31 -17.52
N LEU A 44 -3.38 -2.58 -16.29
CA LEU A 44 -4.69 -2.18 -15.80
C LEU A 44 -4.74 -0.68 -15.48
N PHE A 45 -3.73 -0.16 -14.78
CA PHE A 45 -3.73 1.20 -14.30
C PHE A 45 -2.30 1.75 -14.09
N SER A 46 -1.63 2.06 -15.19
CA SER A 46 -0.28 2.66 -15.16
C SER A 46 -0.23 3.95 -14.34
N ASP A 47 -1.27 4.78 -14.39
CA ASP A 47 -1.39 6.00 -13.58
C ASP A 47 -1.53 5.73 -12.07
N GLY A 48 -1.77 4.48 -11.68
CA GLY A 48 -1.76 4.03 -10.28
C GLY A 48 -0.36 3.91 -9.69
N LEU A 49 0.69 3.86 -10.51
CA LEU A 49 2.07 3.80 -10.07
C LEU A 49 2.57 5.19 -9.66
N TRP A 50 3.27 5.27 -8.54
CA TRP A 50 4.03 6.43 -8.11
C TRP A 50 5.45 6.01 -7.76
N ARG A 51 6.43 6.85 -8.08
CA ARG A 51 7.85 6.57 -7.88
C ARG A 51 8.56 7.77 -7.28
N LEU A 52 9.50 7.51 -6.38
CA LEU A 52 10.44 8.51 -5.87
C LEU A 52 11.80 8.34 -6.54
N ILE A 53 12.27 9.40 -7.15
CA ILE A 53 13.57 9.45 -7.82
C ILE A 53 14.51 10.35 -7.00
N ASP A 54 15.69 9.84 -6.66
CA ASP A 54 16.67 10.57 -5.88
C ASP A 54 17.53 11.52 -6.72
N ASP A 55 18.51 12.16 -6.09
CA ASP A 55 19.37 13.14 -6.75
C ASP A 55 20.39 12.50 -7.70
N ASN A 56 20.57 11.17 -7.63
CA ASN A 56 21.36 10.38 -8.57
C ASN A 56 20.51 9.84 -9.73
N ASN A 57 19.24 10.27 -9.82
CA ASN A 57 18.26 9.80 -10.80
C ASN A 57 17.95 8.30 -10.70
N GLU A 58 18.09 7.72 -9.50
CA GLU A 58 17.66 6.34 -9.21
C GLU A 58 16.25 6.32 -8.63
N VAL A 59 15.45 5.32 -9.00
CA VAL A 59 14.22 5.03 -8.29
C VAL A 59 14.58 4.43 -6.92
N THR A 60 14.05 5.01 -5.86
CA THR A 60 14.38 4.62 -4.48
C THR A 60 13.17 4.24 -3.65
N ALA A 61 11.96 4.55 -4.12
CA ALA A 61 10.71 4.05 -3.57
C ALA A 61 9.65 4.02 -4.66
N TYR A 62 8.64 3.18 -4.45
CA TYR A 62 7.44 3.15 -5.27
C TYR A 62 6.21 2.93 -4.38
N MET A 63 5.04 3.31 -4.86
CA MET A 63 3.76 2.86 -4.32
C MET A 63 2.77 2.67 -5.48
N PHE A 64 1.81 1.76 -5.30
CA PHE A 64 0.85 1.43 -6.33
C PHE A 64 -0.58 1.50 -5.79
N PHE A 65 -1.45 2.18 -6.52
CA PHE A 65 -2.87 2.30 -6.22
C PHE A 65 -3.72 1.69 -7.32
N ILE A 66 -4.91 1.25 -6.95
CA ILE A 66 -5.98 0.99 -7.91
C ILE A 66 -7.22 1.77 -7.52
N ARG A 67 -8.06 2.07 -8.51
CA ARG A 67 -9.43 2.51 -8.27
C ARG A 67 -10.34 1.31 -8.07
N ILE A 68 -11.22 1.40 -7.07
CA ILE A 68 -12.28 0.43 -6.77
C ILE A 68 -13.57 1.19 -6.44
N LYS A 69 -14.71 0.49 -6.45
CA LYS A 69 -15.96 1.08 -6.00
C LYS A 69 -16.04 1.08 -4.48
N GLU A 70 -16.48 2.19 -3.90
CA GLU A 70 -16.67 2.32 -2.45
C GLU A 70 -17.65 1.28 -1.89
N GLU A 71 -18.72 0.97 -2.63
CA GLU A 71 -19.71 -0.04 -2.23
C GLU A 71 -19.12 -1.44 -2.05
N ASP A 72 -18.05 -1.76 -2.79
CA ASP A 72 -17.36 -3.04 -2.69
C ASP A 72 -16.27 -2.98 -1.62
N ALA A 73 -15.54 -1.87 -1.54
CA ALA A 73 -14.56 -1.59 -0.48
C ALA A 73 -15.14 -1.78 0.93
N GLN A 74 -16.40 -1.35 1.15
CA GLN A 74 -17.07 -1.53 2.44
C GLN A 74 -17.29 -3.00 2.83
N LYS A 75 -17.40 -3.90 1.85
CA LYS A 75 -17.58 -5.35 2.06
C LYS A 75 -16.25 -6.08 2.23
N HIS A 76 -15.16 -5.54 1.67
CA HIS A 76 -13.82 -6.12 1.79
C HIS A 76 -13.30 -6.11 3.24
N TYR A 77 -12.55 -7.14 3.59
CA TYR A 77 -12.01 -7.35 4.94
C TYR A 77 -10.49 -7.51 4.95
N SER A 78 -9.93 -8.26 4.01
CA SER A 78 -8.50 -8.55 3.92
C SER A 78 -7.81 -7.78 2.79
N TRP A 79 -6.48 -7.68 2.81
CA TRP A 79 -5.71 -7.15 1.66
C TRP A 79 -6.04 -7.90 0.36
N SER A 80 -6.26 -9.22 0.45
CA SER A 80 -6.61 -10.07 -0.69
C SER A 80 -7.96 -9.68 -1.31
N ASP A 81 -8.95 -9.31 -0.51
CA ASP A 81 -10.25 -8.83 -1.01
C ASP A 81 -10.08 -7.50 -1.77
N TYR A 82 -9.35 -6.55 -1.18
CA TYR A 82 -9.13 -5.23 -1.79
C TYR A 82 -8.29 -5.28 -3.06
N SER A 83 -7.33 -6.20 -3.15
CA SER A 83 -6.35 -6.28 -4.24
C SER A 83 -6.65 -7.38 -5.26
N ALA A 84 -7.72 -8.17 -5.08
CA ALA A 84 -7.94 -9.42 -5.80
C ALA A 84 -6.69 -10.33 -5.78
N ASN A 85 -6.19 -10.62 -4.56
CA ASN A 85 -4.96 -11.39 -4.33
C ASN A 85 -3.73 -10.80 -5.05
N GLY A 86 -3.61 -9.47 -5.05
CA GLY A 86 -2.50 -8.75 -5.69
C GLY A 86 -2.59 -8.64 -7.22
N TRP A 87 -3.56 -9.27 -7.88
CA TRP A 87 -3.76 -9.19 -9.33
C TRP A 87 -4.51 -7.95 -9.79
N CYS A 88 -5.21 -7.29 -8.86
CA CYS A 88 -5.92 -6.04 -9.08
C CYS A 88 -7.01 -6.13 -10.16
N THR A 89 -7.55 -7.32 -10.43
CA THR A 89 -8.59 -7.54 -11.45
C THR A 89 -9.92 -6.89 -11.11
N ASN A 90 -10.09 -6.45 -9.86
CA ASN A 90 -11.21 -5.63 -9.39
C ASN A 90 -11.00 -4.12 -9.65
N HIS A 91 -9.94 -3.72 -10.35
CA HIS A 91 -9.75 -2.33 -10.76
C HIS A 91 -10.93 -1.85 -11.61
N ASP A 92 -11.54 -0.73 -11.20
CA ASP A 92 -12.58 -0.05 -11.96
C ASP A 92 -12.10 1.37 -12.30
N PRO A 93 -11.89 1.70 -13.59
CA PRO A 93 -11.51 3.03 -14.02
C PRO A 93 -12.46 4.16 -13.58
N ASN A 94 -13.70 3.84 -13.19
CA ASN A 94 -14.71 4.76 -12.65
C ASN A 94 -14.90 4.65 -11.14
N GLY A 95 -14.12 3.80 -10.45
CA GLY A 95 -14.21 3.60 -9.00
C GLY A 95 -14.03 4.90 -8.22
N ASP A 96 -14.86 5.12 -7.22
CA ASP A 96 -14.88 6.33 -6.40
C ASP A 96 -14.07 6.22 -5.09
N ALA A 97 -13.32 5.13 -4.93
CA ALA A 97 -12.31 4.94 -3.90
C ALA A 97 -10.97 4.48 -4.51
N LEU A 98 -9.87 4.81 -3.82
CA LEU A 98 -8.55 4.26 -4.10
C LEU A 98 -8.19 3.20 -3.06
N PHE A 99 -7.47 2.18 -3.49
CA PHE A 99 -6.81 1.22 -2.59
C PHE A 99 -5.30 1.24 -2.82
N ALA A 100 -4.53 1.44 -1.75
CA ALA A 100 -3.08 1.33 -1.75
C ALA A 100 -2.68 -0.14 -1.74
N VAL A 101 -2.29 -0.68 -2.90
CA VAL A 101 -1.97 -2.10 -3.09
C VAL A 101 -0.64 -2.45 -2.44
N SER A 102 0.40 -1.66 -2.71
CA SER A 102 1.74 -1.90 -2.18
C SER A 102 2.56 -0.62 -2.13
N ILE A 103 3.57 -0.63 -1.25
CA ILE A 103 4.60 0.40 -1.15
C ILE A 103 5.95 -0.29 -0.92
N GLY A 104 6.97 0.09 -1.66
CA GLY A 104 8.34 -0.42 -1.50
C GLY A 104 9.33 0.74 -1.41
N SER A 105 10.40 0.58 -0.64
CA SER A 105 11.44 1.61 -0.55
C SER A 105 12.79 1.03 -0.11
N LYS A 106 13.87 1.53 -0.72
CA LYS A 106 15.25 1.25 -0.27
C LYS A 106 15.53 1.79 1.15
N LYS A 107 14.81 2.83 1.57
CA LYS A 107 14.92 3.47 2.89
C LYS A 107 13.52 3.86 3.37
N SER A 108 13.22 3.58 4.64
CA SER A 108 11.91 3.93 5.23
C SER A 108 11.57 5.43 5.15
N THR A 109 12.58 6.31 5.21
CA THR A 109 12.39 7.77 5.01
C THR A 109 11.93 8.11 3.60
N HIS A 110 12.38 7.37 2.59
CA HIS A 110 11.98 7.56 1.19
C HIS A 110 10.55 7.08 0.96
N GLY A 111 10.18 5.92 1.52
CA GLY A 111 8.80 5.42 1.51
C GLY A 111 7.84 6.42 2.14
N ARG A 112 8.16 6.93 3.34
CA ARG A 112 7.36 7.96 4.03
C ARG A 112 7.23 9.25 3.20
N TYR A 113 8.33 9.71 2.61
CA TYR A 113 8.32 10.91 1.77
C TYR A 113 7.44 10.74 0.53
N LEU A 114 7.57 9.60 -0.16
CA LEU A 114 6.74 9.27 -1.33
C LEU A 114 5.26 9.19 -0.95
N PHE A 115 4.94 8.47 0.12
CA PHE A 115 3.57 8.28 0.58
C PHE A 115 2.92 9.62 0.91
N GLY A 116 3.55 10.45 1.75
CA GLY A 116 3.00 11.75 2.12
C GLY A 116 2.76 12.69 0.92
N ASN A 117 3.73 12.78 -0.01
CA ASN A 117 3.56 13.61 -1.20
C ASN A 117 2.47 13.09 -2.14
N GLY A 118 2.38 11.78 -2.34
CA GLY A 118 1.35 11.22 -3.20
C GLY A 118 -0.06 11.31 -2.59
N ILE A 119 -0.20 11.12 -1.28
CA ILE A 119 -1.49 11.36 -0.59
C ILE A 119 -1.90 12.83 -0.75
N LYS A 120 -0.98 13.79 -0.58
CA LYS A 120 -1.27 15.21 -0.82
C LYS A 120 -1.76 15.48 -2.24
N SER A 121 -1.13 14.88 -3.26
CA SER A 121 -1.58 14.99 -4.64
C SER A 121 -2.99 14.40 -4.86
N MET A 122 -3.36 13.35 -4.11
CA MET A 122 -4.70 12.77 -4.16
C MET A 122 -5.75 13.69 -3.54
N GLU A 123 -5.42 14.37 -2.44
CA GLU A 123 -6.26 15.44 -1.85
C GLU A 123 -6.43 16.62 -2.80
N GLU A 124 -5.39 16.97 -3.57
CA GLU A 124 -5.43 18.01 -4.60
C GLU A 124 -6.21 17.58 -5.86
N GLY A 125 -6.74 16.36 -5.88
CA GLY A 125 -7.69 15.90 -6.90
C GLY A 125 -7.05 15.34 -8.17
N ILE A 126 -5.81 14.82 -8.09
CA ILE A 126 -5.15 14.19 -9.24
C ILE A 126 -5.98 13.03 -9.82
N TYR A 127 -6.71 12.30 -8.96
CA TYR A 127 -7.71 11.32 -9.37
C TYR A 127 -9.11 11.88 -9.20
N LYS A 128 -9.75 12.22 -10.31
CA LYS A 128 -11.11 12.78 -10.31
C LYS A 128 -12.14 11.80 -9.76
N ASN A 129 -13.11 12.34 -9.02
CA ASN A 129 -14.25 11.61 -8.45
C ASN A 129 -13.88 10.53 -7.42
N VAL A 130 -12.66 10.56 -6.88
CA VAL A 130 -12.28 9.74 -5.73
C VAL A 130 -12.65 10.47 -4.45
N LYS A 131 -13.30 9.77 -3.52
CA LYS A 131 -13.76 10.32 -2.24
C LYS A 131 -13.03 9.73 -1.04
N LYS A 132 -12.40 8.57 -1.21
CA LYS A 132 -11.79 7.79 -0.13
C LYS A 132 -10.53 7.07 -0.59
N ILE A 133 -9.62 6.85 0.35
CA ILE A 133 -8.41 6.05 0.17
C ILE A 133 -8.37 5.00 1.27
N TYR A 134 -8.26 3.74 0.88
CA TYR A 134 -8.03 2.60 1.77
C TYR A 134 -6.58 2.15 1.66
N ALA A 135 -5.99 1.76 2.78
CA ALA A 135 -4.68 1.13 2.84
C ALA A 135 -4.69 0.01 3.88
N CYS A 136 -4.26 -1.20 3.51
CA CYS A 136 -4.07 -2.29 4.46
C CYS A 136 -2.62 -2.33 4.92
N SER A 137 -2.41 -2.09 6.22
CA SER A 137 -1.11 -2.09 6.86
C SER A 137 -0.78 -3.44 7.48
N ARG A 138 0.49 -3.84 7.35
CA ARG A 138 1.13 -4.75 8.31
C ARG A 138 1.20 -4.07 9.69
N ILE A 139 1.38 -4.87 10.73
CA ILE A 139 1.57 -4.40 12.11
C ILE A 139 2.74 -5.18 12.73
N PRO A 140 3.99 -4.97 12.25
CA PRO A 140 5.11 -5.82 12.62
C PRO A 140 5.39 -5.83 14.12
N THR A 141 4.93 -4.85 14.89
CA THR A 141 5.16 -4.83 16.35
C THR A 141 4.33 -5.86 17.13
N LEU A 142 3.36 -6.55 16.51
CA LEU A 142 2.48 -7.50 17.22
C LEU A 142 3.24 -8.66 17.87
N HIS A 143 4.25 -9.22 17.20
CA HIS A 143 5.07 -10.29 17.76
C HIS A 143 5.85 -9.88 19.04
N ASN A 144 6.01 -8.58 19.31
CA ASN A 144 6.60 -8.11 20.57
C ASN A 144 5.64 -8.22 21.76
N TYR A 145 4.33 -8.29 21.48
CA TYR A 145 3.28 -8.29 22.51
C TYR A 145 2.62 -9.66 22.67
N PHE A 146 2.61 -10.50 21.64
CA PHE A 146 1.93 -11.80 21.63
C PHE A 146 2.84 -12.87 21.05
N SER A 147 2.73 -14.09 21.57
CA SER A 147 3.58 -15.21 21.11
C SER A 147 3.00 -15.92 19.89
N ASN A 148 1.68 -15.87 19.70
CA ASN A 148 0.98 -16.47 18.56
C ASN A 148 -0.32 -15.71 18.23
N SER A 149 -0.90 -16.02 17.07
CA SER A 149 -2.06 -15.30 16.51
C SER A 149 -3.38 -15.48 17.29
N ASP A 150 -3.51 -16.56 18.06
CA ASP A 150 -4.71 -16.85 18.86
C ASP A 150 -4.75 -16.05 20.17
N GLU A 151 -3.60 -15.54 20.62
CA GLU A 151 -3.48 -14.69 21.80
C GLU A 151 -3.76 -13.20 21.53
N VAL A 152 -3.88 -12.80 20.26
CA VAL A 152 -4.00 -11.39 19.90
C VAL A 152 -5.35 -10.84 20.38
N VAL A 153 -5.27 -9.93 21.34
CA VAL A 153 -6.41 -9.16 21.86
C VAL A 153 -6.15 -7.67 21.62
N ILE A 154 -6.49 -7.22 20.42
CA ILE A 154 -6.41 -5.84 19.94
C ILE A 154 -7.70 -5.50 19.19
N ASN A 155 -8.12 -4.25 19.27
CA ASN A 155 -9.15 -3.68 18.42
C ASN A 155 -8.62 -2.46 17.67
N VAL A 156 -9.45 -1.87 16.81
CA VAL A 156 -9.07 -0.74 15.96
C VAL A 156 -8.62 0.53 16.73
N ASP A 157 -9.01 0.66 18.00
CA ASP A 157 -8.71 1.83 18.85
C ASP A 157 -7.51 1.60 19.78
N ASP A 158 -6.84 0.45 19.67
CA ASP A 158 -5.75 0.10 20.58
C ASP A 158 -4.53 1.01 20.39
N GLU A 159 -4.04 1.58 21.49
CA GLU A 159 -2.92 2.53 21.48
C GLU A 159 -1.64 1.92 20.89
N ARG A 160 -1.43 0.60 21.01
CA ARG A 160 -0.27 -0.09 20.45
C ARG A 160 -0.17 0.10 18.93
N LEU A 161 -1.30 0.17 18.23
CA LEU A 161 -1.35 0.42 16.79
C LEU A 161 -0.70 1.75 16.40
N SER A 162 -0.84 2.79 17.23
CA SER A 162 -0.25 4.10 16.96
C SER A 162 1.27 4.15 17.15
N THR A 163 1.82 3.18 17.87
CA THR A 163 3.27 3.05 18.10
C THR A 163 3.97 2.23 17.01
N ASP A 164 3.21 1.44 16.25
CA ASP A 164 3.75 0.63 15.16
C ASP A 164 4.31 1.53 14.04
N PRO A 165 5.57 1.33 13.59
CA PRO A 165 6.22 2.21 12.64
C PRO A 165 5.56 2.24 11.26
N VAL A 166 4.89 1.15 10.85
CA VAL A 166 4.20 1.06 9.56
C VAL A 166 2.84 1.75 9.66
N VAL A 167 2.07 1.46 10.70
CA VAL A 167 0.77 2.11 10.94
C VAL A 167 0.93 3.61 11.16
N LYS A 168 1.97 4.03 11.89
CA LYS A 168 2.29 5.43 12.14
C LYS A 168 2.51 6.24 10.86
N MET A 169 3.03 5.63 9.80
CA MET A 169 3.14 6.30 8.49
C MET A 169 1.75 6.68 7.95
N LEU A 170 0.78 5.78 8.01
CA LEU A 170 -0.60 6.04 7.58
C LEU A 170 -1.23 7.13 8.45
N TYR A 171 -1.09 7.04 9.77
CA TYR A 171 -1.65 8.02 10.70
C TYR A 171 -1.05 9.42 10.51
N SER A 172 0.24 9.52 10.14
CA SER A 172 0.88 10.80 9.82
C SER A 172 0.33 11.48 8.57
N CYS A 173 -0.44 10.76 7.77
CA CYS A 173 -1.15 11.26 6.58
C CYS A 173 -2.68 11.32 6.82
N ASP A 174 -3.10 11.39 8.09
CA ASP A 174 -4.49 11.49 8.56
C ASP A 174 -5.40 10.31 8.23
N PHE A 175 -4.83 9.14 7.91
CA PHE A 175 -5.62 7.91 7.88
C PHE A 175 -6.12 7.55 9.28
N LYS A 176 -7.33 7.03 9.35
CA LYS A 176 -7.96 6.52 10.58
C LYS A 176 -8.06 5.00 10.52
N PRO A 177 -7.92 4.29 11.65
CA PRO A 177 -8.15 2.85 11.68
C PRO A 177 -9.59 2.54 11.28
N TYR A 178 -9.80 1.46 10.53
CA TYR A 178 -11.10 1.08 9.98
C TYR A 178 -11.48 -0.37 10.28
N LYS A 179 -10.63 -1.33 9.90
CA LYS A 179 -10.89 -2.76 10.14
C LYS A 179 -9.61 -3.45 10.59
N PHE A 180 -9.71 -4.24 11.66
CA PHE A 180 -8.65 -5.12 12.13
C PHE A 180 -8.95 -6.54 11.65
N CYS A 181 -8.02 -7.15 10.92
CA CYS A 181 -8.24 -8.39 10.18
C CYS A 181 -7.23 -9.46 10.59
N LYS A 182 -7.69 -10.62 11.08
CA LYS A 182 -6.84 -11.75 11.49
C LYS A 182 -6.14 -12.45 10.33
N GLU A 183 -6.78 -12.50 9.16
CA GLU A 183 -6.31 -13.16 7.94
C GLU A 183 -5.89 -12.09 6.92
N GLY A 184 -5.12 -11.13 7.40
CA GLY A 184 -4.72 -9.95 6.66
C GLY A 184 -3.52 -10.20 5.75
N PHE A 185 -2.53 -10.91 6.31
CA PHE A 185 -1.26 -11.29 5.69
C PHE A 185 -0.75 -12.58 6.34
N ASP A 186 -1.35 -13.74 6.04
CA ASP A 186 -1.06 -15.00 6.76
C ASP A 186 0.43 -15.41 6.80
N VAL A 187 1.20 -15.02 5.78
CA VAL A 187 2.64 -15.30 5.69
C VAL A 187 3.50 -14.34 6.52
N ASP A 188 2.94 -13.24 7.02
CA ASP A 188 3.63 -12.22 7.81
C ASP A 188 3.69 -12.60 9.29
N SER A 189 4.78 -13.26 9.67
CA SER A 189 5.01 -13.71 11.04
C SER A 189 5.18 -12.56 12.04
N GLU A 190 5.72 -11.40 11.62
CA GLU A 190 5.90 -10.25 12.52
C GLU A 190 4.56 -9.65 12.95
N SER A 191 3.58 -9.64 12.04
CA SER A 191 2.21 -9.21 12.30
C SER A 191 1.29 -10.32 12.79
N LEU A 192 1.81 -11.55 12.97
CA LEU A 192 1.03 -12.73 13.39
C LEU A 192 -0.18 -13.01 12.49
N GLY A 193 -0.07 -12.72 11.19
CA GLY A 193 -1.17 -12.84 10.22
C GLY A 193 -2.12 -11.63 10.17
N TYR A 194 -2.08 -10.75 11.17
CA TYR A 194 -3.02 -9.63 11.27
C TYR A 194 -2.67 -8.47 10.34
N SER A 195 -3.71 -7.72 9.95
CA SER A 195 -3.58 -6.42 9.28
C SER A 195 -4.53 -5.39 9.87
N LEU A 196 -4.21 -4.12 9.64
CA LEU A 196 -5.09 -3.00 9.92
C LEU A 196 -5.40 -2.29 8.61
N THR A 197 -6.65 -2.35 8.17
CA THR A 197 -7.15 -1.44 7.15
C THR A 197 -7.34 -0.07 7.78
N CYS A 198 -6.74 0.95 7.17
CA CYS A 198 -6.96 2.35 7.48
C CYS A 198 -7.68 3.05 6.31
N LEU A 199 -8.46 4.07 6.65
CA LEU A 199 -9.26 4.86 5.73
C LEU A 199 -8.94 6.35 5.87
N LYS A 200 -8.82 7.04 4.73
CA LYS A 200 -8.82 8.49 4.62
C LYS A 200 -9.97 8.94 3.73
N THR A 201 -10.68 9.99 4.16
CA THR A 201 -11.67 10.69 3.31
C THR A 201 -10.99 11.88 2.64
N LEU A 202 -11.28 12.10 1.36
CA LEU A 202 -10.77 13.21 0.54
C LEU A 202 -11.78 14.37 0.48
#